data_AF-A0A0F9KWX2-F1
#
_entry.id   AF-A0A0F9KWX2-F1
#
_cell.length_a   1.000
_cell.length_b   1.000
_cell.length_c   1.000
_cell.angle_alpha   90.00
_cell.angle_beta   90.00
_cell.angle_gamma   90.00
#
_symmetry.space_group_name_H-M   'P 1'
#
loop_
_entity.id
_entity.type
_entity.pdbx_description
1 polymer ?
#
loop_
_entity_poly.entity_id
_entity_poly.type
_entity_poly.pdbx_seq_one_letter_code
_entity_poly.pdbx_strand_id
1 'polypeptide(L)'
;DNYDVRVVDSRKIKFSKSATNEVESEFSIETIDNKTVLEMIDLFPNKEEQILKSIGISKEDAISTNPDAIYHEMYIGDGVFWMFRNEVLDKMLNPTYDFEGLLLTAQEMAELKETTEVEGQAIPRVNGRRRRDTFNKFKQLQGDRRQEIADDPTKQSQYEVYLYNHHDKPRKPYIFGTILEVEDEPIGKTTLIEMVTPLQEGIDKNKRQIADNADFVNGITKVDTDVVTMTLAEARKIHYDPQGLVFGPGVSTGVVRETGASLPAEVFNNMKDSRNEIDEILGTTATLRGSGTDKEPTATGRAILREEGISRLDELINLIDFIGEELYDWWFQFIKVKYTETHLVKQIGASKASRTIELMQDDLQEGIEIKVVPGQTLPEDKLFKAERAREDAEAGLIDPVTYFEQAGGYDNPEKVAKRAVLFKANPFNVLVLDEEDLKKIEEGHITLQQVQGQPEISTDEIDGQKAQQVAQLRQRMEQIVTSPEFKKLPPEEQQKTLGELKSQLQKVGGVEFNRQLA
;
A
#
# COMPACT_ATOMS: atom_id res chain seq x y z
N ASP A 1 -2.36 19.82 4.79
CA ASP A 1 -3.20 20.72 5.60
C ASP A 1 -4.01 21.74 4.79
N ASN A 2 -3.53 22.24 3.63
CA ASN A 2 -4.27 23.27 2.87
C ASN A 2 -5.43 22.77 1.99
N TYR A 3 -5.60 21.45 1.81
CA TYR A 3 -6.70 20.88 1.05
C TYR A 3 -7.54 20.05 2.02
N ASP A 4 -8.70 20.58 2.42
CA ASP A 4 -9.64 19.93 3.33
C ASP A 4 -10.35 18.78 2.60
N VAL A 5 -9.69 17.62 2.55
CA VAL A 5 -10.26 16.38 2.02
C VAL A 5 -10.98 15.68 3.16
N ARG A 6 -12.31 15.57 3.05
CA ARG A 6 -13.16 14.92 4.07
C ARG A 6 -13.96 13.78 3.46
N VAL A 7 -14.15 12.72 4.24
CA VAL A 7 -15.10 11.66 3.90
C VAL A 7 -16.50 12.16 4.22
N VAL A 8 -17.36 12.22 3.20
CA VAL A 8 -18.76 12.63 3.35
C VAL A 8 -19.63 11.37 3.44
N ASP A 9 -20.58 11.36 4.38
CA ASP A 9 -21.59 10.31 4.46
C ASP A 9 -22.47 10.38 3.20
N SER A 10 -22.51 9.28 2.44
CA SER A 10 -23.27 9.18 1.19
C SER A 10 -24.77 9.46 1.40
N ARG A 11 -25.31 9.23 2.61
CA ARG A 11 -26.71 9.52 2.96
C ARG A 11 -27.01 11.01 3.06
N LYS A 12 -26.00 11.85 3.28
CA LYS A 12 -26.15 13.31 3.37
C LYS A 12 -26.06 13.99 2.02
N ILE A 13 -25.66 13.25 0.99
CA ILE A 13 -25.46 13.73 -0.36
C ILE A 13 -26.53 13.17 -1.30
N LYS A 14 -26.94 13.97 -2.27
CA LYS A 14 -27.92 13.59 -3.30
C LYS A 14 -27.40 13.97 -4.67
N PHE A 15 -27.40 13.01 -5.58
CA PHE A 15 -27.10 13.20 -7.00
C PHE A 15 -28.34 12.90 -7.85
N SER A 16 -28.23 13.13 -9.15
CA SER A 16 -29.24 12.61 -10.07
C SER A 16 -29.28 11.09 -10.01
N LYS A 17 -30.48 10.50 -10.08
CA LYS A 17 -30.67 9.04 -10.03
C LYS A 17 -30.05 8.32 -11.22
N SER A 18 -29.87 9.01 -12.33
CA SER A 18 -29.34 8.45 -13.58
C SER A 18 -27.85 8.68 -13.76
N ALA A 19 -27.17 9.29 -12.78
CA ALA A 19 -25.76 9.62 -12.89
C ALA A 19 -24.91 8.44 -12.44
N THR A 20 -23.98 8.00 -13.28
CA THR A 20 -22.99 6.98 -12.90
C THR A 20 -21.73 7.62 -12.32
N ASN A 21 -21.44 8.87 -12.71
CA ASN A 21 -20.32 9.67 -12.21
C ASN A 21 -20.76 11.11 -11.85
N GLU A 22 -19.87 11.85 -11.18
CA GLU A 22 -20.12 13.23 -10.76
C GLU A 22 -20.29 14.20 -11.94
N VAL A 23 -19.64 13.88 -13.06
CA VAL A 23 -19.64 14.66 -14.31
C VAL A 23 -20.98 14.58 -15.04
N GLU A 24 -21.63 13.42 -15.06
CA GLU A 24 -22.93 13.17 -15.70
C GLU A 24 -24.09 13.68 -14.88
N SER A 25 -23.92 13.74 -13.55
CA SER A 25 -24.98 14.27 -12.70
C SER A 25 -25.32 15.71 -13.12
N GLU A 26 -26.58 16.09 -13.07
CA GLU A 26 -26.98 17.49 -13.34
C GLU A 26 -26.80 18.38 -12.10
N PHE A 27 -26.88 17.76 -10.92
CA PHE A 27 -26.76 18.45 -9.64
C PHE A 27 -26.08 17.58 -8.58
N SER A 28 -25.58 18.22 -7.54
CA SER A 28 -25.22 17.55 -6.29
C SER A 28 -25.65 18.40 -5.11
N ILE A 29 -26.34 17.79 -4.15
CA ILE A 29 -26.87 18.48 -2.97
C ILE A 29 -26.29 17.79 -1.74
N GLU A 30 -25.43 18.48 -1.00
CA GLU A 30 -24.93 18.04 0.31
C GLU A 30 -25.76 18.68 1.42
N THR A 31 -26.12 17.88 2.42
CA THR A 31 -26.77 18.32 3.65
C THR A 31 -25.71 18.54 4.73
N ILE A 32 -25.53 19.78 5.15
CA ILE A 32 -24.54 20.17 6.15
C ILE A 32 -25.28 20.40 7.46
N ASP A 33 -25.04 19.52 8.44
CA ASP A 33 -25.74 19.45 9.73
C ASP A 33 -24.81 19.68 10.94
N ASN A 34 -23.54 20.00 10.70
CA ASN A 34 -22.51 20.16 11.72
C ASN A 34 -22.20 21.64 12.05
N LYS A 35 -23.09 22.56 11.69
CA LYS A 35 -22.90 23.99 11.92
C LYS A 35 -24.00 24.55 12.79
N THR A 36 -23.64 25.49 13.64
CA THR A 36 -24.58 26.23 14.47
C THR A 36 -25.12 27.46 13.75
N VAL A 37 -26.22 28.03 14.24
CA VAL A 37 -26.82 29.24 13.63
C VAL A 37 -25.84 30.41 13.59
N LEU A 38 -25.01 30.59 14.63
CA LEU A 38 -24.02 31.66 14.67
C LEU A 38 -22.96 31.49 13.60
N GLU A 39 -22.41 30.28 13.44
CA GLU A 39 -21.43 29.99 12.37
C GLU A 39 -22.05 30.19 10.98
N MET A 40 -23.33 29.89 10.81
CA MET A 40 -24.03 30.15 9.55
C MET A 40 -24.21 31.66 9.28
N ILE A 41 -24.45 32.47 10.32
CA ILE A 41 -24.48 33.93 10.20
C ILE A 41 -23.09 34.48 9.84
N ASP A 42 -22.02 33.92 10.42
CA ASP A 42 -20.65 34.31 10.08
C ASP A 42 -20.29 34.00 8.62
N LEU A 43 -20.80 32.88 8.09
CA LEU A 43 -20.63 32.51 6.67
C LEU A 43 -21.46 33.39 5.74
N PHE A 44 -22.66 33.79 6.16
CA PHE A 44 -23.63 34.53 5.34
C PHE A 44 -24.12 35.81 6.02
N PRO A 45 -23.25 36.80 6.27
CA PRO A 45 -23.58 37.98 7.07
C PRO A 45 -24.70 38.83 6.45
N ASN A 46 -24.79 38.85 5.11
CA ASN A 46 -25.81 39.59 4.38
C ASN A 46 -27.23 39.02 4.55
N LYS A 47 -27.36 37.83 5.16
CA LYS A 47 -28.61 37.08 5.32
C LYS A 47 -29.00 36.85 6.77
N GLU A 48 -28.32 37.50 7.71
CA GLU A 48 -28.55 37.34 9.15
C GLU A 48 -30.04 37.44 9.53
N GLU A 49 -30.73 38.51 9.11
CA GLU A 49 -32.14 38.72 9.44
C GLU A 49 -33.05 37.62 8.88
N GLN A 50 -32.76 37.13 7.67
CA GLN A 50 -33.54 36.08 7.01
C GLN A 50 -33.34 34.73 7.73
N ILE A 51 -32.10 34.44 8.13
CA ILE A 51 -31.75 33.26 8.93
C ILE A 51 -32.51 33.28 10.25
N LEU A 52 -32.39 34.35 11.04
CA LEU A 52 -33.04 34.47 12.35
C LEU A 52 -34.57 34.41 12.24
N LYS A 53 -35.15 35.10 11.25
CA LYS A 53 -36.59 35.08 10.98
C LYS A 53 -37.08 33.68 10.61
N SER A 54 -36.32 32.93 9.83
CA SER A 54 -36.72 31.59 9.40
C SER A 54 -36.78 30.62 10.57
N ILE A 55 -35.93 30.77 11.60
CA ILE A 55 -35.89 29.95 12.81
C ILE A 55 -36.92 30.43 13.84
N GLY A 56 -37.24 31.74 13.84
CA GLY A 56 -38.20 32.35 14.76
C GLY A 56 -37.56 32.74 16.10
N ILE A 57 -36.26 33.07 16.09
CA ILE A 57 -35.46 33.36 17.29
C ILE A 57 -34.81 34.74 17.14
N SER A 58 -34.69 35.49 18.25
CA SER A 58 -33.98 36.77 18.27
C SER A 58 -32.46 36.57 18.23
N LYS A 59 -31.68 37.61 17.88
CA LYS A 59 -30.21 37.52 17.89
C LYS A 59 -29.66 37.19 19.29
N GLU A 60 -30.26 37.76 20.32
CA GLU A 60 -29.88 37.55 21.72
C GLU A 60 -30.12 36.10 22.15
N ASP A 61 -31.26 35.54 21.75
CA ASP A 61 -31.60 34.15 22.02
C ASP A 61 -30.71 33.19 21.21
N ALA A 62 -30.32 33.53 19.98
CA ALA A 62 -29.38 32.74 19.18
C ALA A 62 -28.00 32.66 19.84
N ILE A 63 -27.53 33.72 20.49
CA ILE A 63 -26.28 33.71 21.27
C ILE A 63 -26.38 32.79 22.49
N SER A 64 -27.55 32.76 23.13
CA SER A 64 -27.77 31.95 24.34
C SER A 64 -27.99 30.47 24.05
N THR A 65 -28.81 30.15 23.04
CA THR A 65 -29.23 28.78 22.72
C THR A 65 -28.36 28.11 21.66
N ASN A 66 -27.80 28.89 20.74
CA ASN A 66 -27.00 28.48 19.60
C ASN A 66 -27.42 27.12 18.99
N PRO A 67 -28.66 27.00 18.48
CA PRO A 67 -29.17 25.73 18.00
C PRO A 67 -28.40 25.27 16.76
N ASP A 68 -28.40 23.96 16.52
CA ASP A 68 -27.85 23.37 15.31
C ASP A 68 -28.67 23.82 14.09
N ALA A 69 -27.97 24.13 12.99
CA ALA A 69 -28.54 24.57 11.74
C ALA A 69 -28.20 23.55 10.63
N ILE A 70 -29.23 23.10 9.93
CA ILE A 70 -29.08 22.25 8.76
C ILE A 70 -29.33 23.08 7.51
N TYR A 71 -28.31 23.25 6.67
CA TYR A 71 -28.42 23.91 5.37
C TYR A 71 -27.95 22.97 4.25
N HIS A 72 -28.31 23.31 3.02
CA HIS A 72 -27.99 22.54 1.84
C HIS A 72 -27.02 23.31 0.96
N GLU A 73 -25.92 22.69 0.57
CA GLU A 73 -25.00 23.18 -0.46
C GLU A 73 -25.31 22.44 -1.77
N MET A 74 -25.63 23.19 -2.80
CA MET A 74 -26.12 22.67 -4.08
C MET A 74 -25.24 23.13 -5.21
N TYR A 75 -24.62 22.20 -5.93
CA TYR A 75 -23.96 22.48 -7.20
C TYR A 75 -24.94 22.14 -8.31
N ILE A 76 -25.31 23.13 -9.13
CA ILE A 76 -26.26 22.97 -10.23
C ILE A 76 -25.70 23.72 -11.44
N GLY A 77 -25.41 22.97 -12.51
CA GLY A 77 -24.67 23.50 -13.66
C GLY A 77 -23.34 24.11 -13.24
N ASP A 78 -23.10 25.36 -13.63
CA ASP A 78 -21.86 26.09 -13.37
C ASP A 78 -21.84 26.85 -12.04
N GLY A 79 -22.92 26.74 -11.24
CA GLY A 79 -23.13 27.52 -10.03
C GLY A 79 -23.23 26.69 -8.75
N VAL A 80 -22.95 27.35 -7.63
CA VAL A 80 -23.13 26.86 -6.27
C VAL A 80 -24.15 27.73 -5.56
N PHE A 81 -25.08 27.08 -4.87
CA PHE A 81 -26.15 27.72 -4.12
C PHE A 81 -26.16 27.17 -2.70
N TRP A 82 -26.38 28.03 -1.72
CA TRP A 82 -26.63 27.61 -0.34
C TRP A 82 -28.08 27.90 0.02
N MET A 83 -28.80 26.89 0.48
CA MET A 83 -30.19 27.01 0.87
C MET A 83 -30.38 26.63 2.34
N PHE A 84 -31.14 27.43 3.07
CA PHE A 84 -31.57 27.13 4.42
C PHE A 84 -33.09 27.17 4.49
N ARG A 85 -33.71 26.03 4.81
CA ARG A 85 -35.16 25.84 4.71
C ARG A 85 -35.65 26.17 3.29
N ASN A 86 -36.40 27.26 3.12
CA ASN A 86 -36.92 27.72 1.83
C ASN A 86 -36.23 29.00 1.33
N GLU A 87 -35.15 29.44 1.98
CA GLU A 87 -34.46 30.68 1.66
C GLU A 87 -33.11 30.38 1.01
N VAL A 88 -32.79 31.11 -0.06
CA VAL A 88 -31.47 31.08 -0.69
C VAL A 88 -30.57 32.05 0.07
N LEU A 89 -29.55 31.50 0.73
CA LEU A 89 -28.56 32.25 1.49
C LEU A 89 -27.62 33.00 0.54
N ASP A 90 -26.96 32.27 -0.36
CA ASP A 90 -26.08 32.89 -1.34
C ASP A 90 -26.01 32.06 -2.63
N LYS A 91 -25.50 32.69 -3.68
CA LYS A 91 -25.24 32.06 -4.97
C LYS A 91 -23.92 32.56 -5.54
N MET A 92 -23.11 31.65 -6.06
CA MET A 92 -21.88 32.01 -6.76
C MET A 92 -21.60 31.07 -7.93
N LEU A 93 -20.76 31.49 -8.86
CA LEU A 93 -20.19 30.57 -9.85
C LEU A 93 -19.28 29.56 -9.14
N ASN A 94 -19.11 28.37 -9.73
CA ASN A 94 -18.35 27.28 -9.14
C ASN A 94 -16.95 27.77 -8.69
N PRO A 95 -16.65 27.81 -7.39
CA PRO A 95 -15.41 28.39 -6.87
C PRO A 95 -14.17 27.61 -7.33
N THR A 96 -14.36 26.37 -7.79
CA THR A 96 -13.29 25.47 -8.22
C THR A 96 -12.89 25.67 -9.69
N TYR A 97 -13.59 26.53 -10.43
CA TYR A 97 -13.39 26.77 -11.85
C TYR A 97 -13.15 28.26 -12.12
N ASP A 98 -12.18 28.57 -12.98
CA ASP A 98 -11.94 29.93 -13.43
C ASP A 98 -12.86 30.24 -14.63
N PHE A 99 -13.80 31.17 -14.43
CA PHE A 99 -14.72 31.66 -15.47
C PHE A 99 -14.28 32.99 -16.08
N GLU A 100 -13.40 33.71 -15.41
CA GLU A 100 -13.02 35.05 -15.84
C GLU A 100 -11.81 35.01 -16.76
N GLY A 101 -10.82 34.17 -16.42
CA GLY A 101 -9.56 34.09 -17.15
C GLY A 101 -8.80 35.42 -17.26
N LEU A 102 -7.80 35.42 -18.13
CA LEU A 102 -7.07 36.60 -18.56
C LEU A 102 -7.43 36.94 -20.00
N LEU A 103 -7.79 38.20 -20.22
CA LEU A 103 -7.95 38.73 -21.56
C LEU A 103 -6.57 38.97 -22.16
N LEU A 104 -6.23 38.26 -23.23
CA LEU A 104 -4.95 38.35 -23.95
C LEU A 104 -5.17 38.68 -25.41
N THR A 105 -4.26 39.44 -26.01
CA THR A 105 -4.29 39.64 -27.47
C THR A 105 -3.72 38.40 -28.17
N ALA A 106 -4.06 38.19 -29.45
CA ALA A 106 -3.54 37.06 -30.23
C ALA A 106 -1.99 37.00 -30.28
N GLN A 107 -1.31 38.16 -30.21
CA GLN A 107 0.15 38.24 -30.15
C GLN A 107 0.70 37.76 -28.80
N GLU A 108 0.05 38.14 -27.69
CA GLU A 108 0.44 37.70 -26.35
C GLU A 108 0.18 36.20 -26.14
N MET A 109 -0.90 35.69 -26.72
CA MET A 109 -1.16 34.24 -26.78
C MET A 109 -0.06 33.50 -27.54
N ALA A 110 0.43 34.06 -28.65
CA ALA A 110 1.57 33.49 -29.38
C ALA A 110 2.86 33.54 -28.55
N GLU A 111 3.13 34.64 -27.84
CA GLU A 111 4.29 34.76 -26.95
C GLU A 111 4.27 33.70 -25.83
N LEU A 112 3.09 33.44 -25.24
CA LEU A 112 2.93 32.37 -24.25
C LEU A 112 3.19 31.00 -24.85
N LYS A 113 2.64 30.69 -26.04
CA LYS A 113 2.88 29.40 -26.71
C LYS A 113 4.35 29.20 -27.06
N GLU A 114 5.03 30.22 -27.58
CA GLU A 114 6.47 30.16 -27.88
C GLU A 114 7.30 29.88 -26.63
N THR A 115 6.96 30.45 -25.46
CA THR A 115 7.66 30.12 -24.21
C THR A 115 7.46 28.68 -23.74
N THR A 116 6.46 27.99 -24.29
CA THR A 116 6.09 26.61 -23.91
C THR A 116 6.79 25.57 -24.81
N GLU A 117 7.07 25.90 -26.08
CA GLU A 117 7.56 24.95 -27.09
C GLU A 117 9.09 24.92 -27.30
N VAL A 118 9.88 25.69 -26.52
CA VAL A 118 11.34 25.70 -26.68
C VAL A 118 11.98 24.39 -26.21
N GLU A 119 12.18 23.51 -27.20
CA GLU A 119 13.08 22.36 -27.27
C GLU A 119 12.74 21.18 -26.36
N GLY A 120 12.59 20.00 -26.97
CA GLY A 120 12.39 18.69 -26.34
C GLY A 120 13.54 18.21 -25.43
N GLN A 121 14.23 19.11 -24.75
CA GLN A 121 15.12 18.86 -23.64
C GLN A 121 14.56 19.58 -22.41
N ALA A 122 14.08 18.78 -21.46
CA ALA A 122 13.59 19.23 -20.16
C ALA A 122 14.70 19.99 -19.39
N ILE A 123 14.75 21.32 -19.55
CA ILE A 123 15.43 22.21 -18.60
C ILE A 123 14.34 22.99 -17.84
N PRO A 124 13.94 22.54 -16.64
CA PRO A 124 12.69 22.98 -15.99
C PRO A 124 12.69 24.42 -15.44
N ARG A 125 13.76 25.22 -15.60
CA ARG A 125 13.97 26.42 -14.77
C ARG A 125 14.09 27.74 -15.50
N VAL A 126 14.46 27.77 -16.77
CA VAL A 126 14.69 29.04 -17.47
C VAL A 126 13.38 29.65 -17.98
N ASN A 127 12.38 28.83 -18.31
CA ASN A 127 11.12 29.31 -18.87
C ASN A 127 10.10 29.77 -17.80
N GLY A 128 10.07 29.15 -16.61
CA GLY A 128 9.10 29.49 -15.56
C GLY A 128 9.17 30.95 -15.11
N ARG A 129 10.37 31.48 -14.85
CA ARG A 129 10.54 32.90 -14.45
C ARG A 129 10.11 33.87 -15.54
N ARG A 130 10.50 33.63 -16.80
CA ARG A 130 10.10 34.50 -17.93
C ARG A 130 8.58 34.49 -18.11
N ARG A 131 7.97 33.30 -18.08
CA ARG A 131 6.52 33.13 -18.19
C ARG A 131 5.78 33.83 -17.03
N ARG A 132 6.33 33.73 -15.82
CA ARG A 132 5.82 34.44 -14.64
C ARG A 132 5.86 35.96 -14.81
N ASP A 133 6.98 36.49 -15.30
CA ASP A 133 7.13 37.93 -15.54
C ASP A 133 6.15 38.44 -16.61
N THR A 134 5.94 37.66 -17.68
CA THR A 134 4.94 37.98 -18.72
C THR A 134 3.51 37.92 -18.17
N PHE A 135 3.16 36.90 -17.38
CA PHE A 135 1.83 36.80 -16.76
C PHE A 135 1.56 37.95 -15.78
N ASN A 136 2.54 38.32 -14.96
CA ASN A 136 2.42 39.47 -14.05
C ASN A 136 2.16 40.77 -14.82
N LYS A 137 2.83 40.96 -15.96
CA LYS A 137 2.58 42.10 -16.86
C LYS A 137 1.15 42.07 -17.41
N PHE A 138 0.66 40.91 -17.85
CA PHE A 138 -0.72 40.78 -18.35
C PHE A 138 -1.77 40.99 -17.26
N LYS A 139 -1.53 40.48 -16.04
CA LYS A 139 -2.39 40.67 -14.86
C LYS A 139 -2.54 42.17 -14.51
N GLN A 140 -1.46 42.94 -14.60
CA GLN A 140 -1.51 44.39 -14.36
C GLN A 140 -2.38 45.14 -15.39
N LEU A 141 -2.44 44.65 -16.63
CA LEU A 141 -3.22 45.27 -17.72
C LEU A 141 -4.70 44.87 -17.73
N GLN A 142 -5.13 43.89 -16.91
CA GLN A 142 -6.51 43.40 -16.96
C GLN A 142 -7.55 44.46 -16.57
N GLY A 143 -7.23 45.32 -15.61
CA GLY A 143 -8.13 46.40 -15.18
C GLY A 143 -8.48 47.35 -16.34
N ASP A 144 -7.45 47.81 -17.04
CA ASP A 144 -7.60 48.69 -18.20
C ASP A 144 -8.35 47.99 -19.34
N ARG A 145 -8.04 46.73 -19.64
CA ARG A 145 -8.72 45.94 -20.68
C ARG A 145 -10.20 45.75 -20.41
N ARG A 146 -10.56 45.41 -19.17
CA ARG A 146 -11.97 45.25 -18.76
C ARG A 146 -12.72 46.58 -18.89
N GLN A 147 -12.08 47.69 -18.54
CA GLN A 147 -12.66 49.01 -18.70
C GLN A 147 -12.81 49.41 -20.18
N GLU A 148 -11.82 49.13 -21.02
CA GLU A 148 -11.90 49.36 -22.46
C GLU A 148 -13.05 48.59 -23.13
N ILE A 149 -13.29 47.35 -22.72
CA ILE A 149 -14.40 46.54 -23.22
C ILE A 149 -15.74 47.08 -22.70
N ALA A 150 -15.79 47.56 -21.46
CA ALA A 150 -16.98 48.18 -20.90
C ALA A 150 -17.35 49.48 -21.62
N ASP A 151 -16.35 50.27 -22.02
CA ASP A 151 -16.53 51.52 -22.77
C ASP A 151 -16.87 51.26 -24.25
N ASP A 152 -16.24 50.26 -24.87
CA ASP A 152 -16.47 49.86 -26.27
C ASP A 152 -16.54 48.32 -26.44
N PRO A 153 -17.75 47.75 -26.43
CA PRO A 153 -17.96 46.31 -26.60
C PRO A 153 -17.40 45.74 -27.90
N THR A 154 -17.17 46.55 -28.94
CA THR A 154 -16.62 46.05 -30.22
C THR A 154 -15.18 45.55 -30.08
N LYS A 155 -14.45 46.07 -29.10
CA LYS A 155 -13.07 45.65 -28.78
C LYS A 155 -12.98 44.26 -28.16
N GLN A 156 -14.08 43.67 -27.70
CA GLN A 156 -14.07 42.30 -27.17
C GLN A 156 -13.51 41.30 -28.18
N SER A 157 -13.71 41.54 -29.49
CA SER A 157 -13.16 40.70 -30.58
C SER A 157 -11.63 40.72 -30.71
N GLN A 158 -10.94 41.66 -30.05
CA GLN A 158 -9.48 41.78 -30.09
C GLN A 158 -8.78 40.94 -29.01
N TYR A 159 -9.55 40.44 -28.04
CA TYR A 159 -9.05 39.70 -26.89
C TYR A 159 -9.56 38.27 -26.91
N GLU A 160 -8.66 37.33 -26.64
CA GLU A 160 -8.94 35.93 -26.36
C GLU A 160 -8.86 35.71 -24.84
N VAL A 161 -9.76 34.89 -24.29
CA VAL A 161 -9.77 34.56 -22.86
C VAL A 161 -8.88 33.35 -22.62
N TYR A 162 -7.83 33.52 -21.82
CA TYR A 162 -6.99 32.44 -21.32
C TYR A 162 -7.50 32.00 -19.94
N LEU A 163 -7.97 30.76 -19.83
CA LEU A 163 -8.54 30.22 -18.60
C LEU A 163 -7.50 29.40 -17.82
N TYR A 164 -7.41 29.62 -16.51
CA TYR A 164 -6.52 28.85 -15.65
C TYR A 164 -7.14 27.54 -15.15
N ASN A 165 -7.65 26.73 -16.07
CA ASN A 165 -8.27 25.45 -15.72
C ASN A 165 -7.40 24.26 -16.16
N HIS A 166 -7.45 23.20 -15.37
CA HIS A 166 -7.03 21.85 -15.74
C HIS A 166 -8.20 21.06 -16.33
N HIS A 167 -9.38 21.17 -15.71
CA HIS A 167 -10.59 20.52 -16.19
C HIS A 167 -11.19 21.28 -17.38
N ASP A 168 -11.72 20.57 -18.37
CA ASP A 168 -12.37 21.18 -19.55
C ASP A 168 -13.70 21.87 -19.22
N LYS A 169 -14.34 21.44 -18.14
CA LYS A 169 -15.64 21.95 -17.67
C LYS A 169 -15.67 21.98 -16.14
N PRO A 170 -16.52 22.84 -15.53
CA PRO A 170 -16.69 22.84 -14.09
C PRO A 170 -17.18 21.48 -13.61
N ARG A 171 -16.36 20.81 -12.79
CA ARG A 171 -16.71 19.58 -12.08
C ARG A 171 -17.19 19.92 -10.68
N LYS A 172 -17.92 19.00 -10.05
CA LYS A 172 -18.34 19.13 -8.65
C LYS A 172 -17.27 18.50 -7.76
N PRO A 173 -16.98 19.06 -6.58
CA PRO A 173 -15.87 18.62 -5.73
C PRO A 173 -16.20 17.33 -4.96
N TYR A 174 -16.67 16.30 -5.66
CA TYR A 174 -16.97 14.98 -5.11
C TYR A 174 -16.29 13.92 -5.96
N ILE A 175 -15.74 12.90 -5.29
CA ILE A 175 -15.14 11.73 -5.93
C ILE A 175 -15.99 10.53 -5.52
N PHE A 176 -16.48 9.75 -6.49
CA PHE A 176 -17.29 8.57 -6.20
C PHE A 176 -16.37 7.38 -6.01
N GLY A 177 -16.45 6.75 -4.83
CA GLY A 177 -15.66 5.56 -4.55
C GLY A 177 -16.56 4.34 -4.40
N THR A 178 -16.86 3.66 -5.51
CA THR A 178 -17.66 2.43 -5.51
C THR A 178 -16.79 1.23 -5.87
N ILE A 179 -16.82 0.20 -5.03
CA ILE A 179 -16.02 -1.03 -5.21
C ILE A 179 -16.70 -1.96 -6.22
N LEU A 180 -18.03 -2.06 -6.15
CA LEU A 180 -18.83 -2.96 -6.98
C LEU A 180 -19.70 -2.12 -7.92
N GLU A 181 -19.26 -1.94 -9.16
CA GLU A 181 -20.01 -1.27 -10.24
C GLU A 181 -21.08 -2.20 -10.85
N VAL A 182 -21.85 -2.90 -10.02
CA VAL A 182 -22.87 -3.84 -10.50
C VAL A 182 -24.20 -3.11 -10.77
N GLU A 183 -24.33 -1.85 -10.38
CA GLU A 183 -25.59 -1.09 -10.38
C GLU A 183 -25.47 0.25 -11.14
N ASP A 184 -26.53 0.65 -11.84
CA ASP A 184 -26.65 1.96 -12.53
C ASP A 184 -26.86 3.14 -11.55
N GLU A 185 -26.38 3.03 -10.32
CA GLU A 185 -26.55 4.05 -9.28
C GLU A 185 -25.19 4.55 -8.77
N PRO A 186 -25.06 5.85 -8.46
CA PRO A 186 -23.78 6.45 -8.05
C PRO A 186 -23.32 6.00 -6.65
N ILE A 187 -24.20 5.35 -5.90
CA ILE A 187 -23.93 4.78 -4.58
C ILE A 187 -24.29 3.30 -4.70
N GLY A 188 -23.28 2.43 -4.67
CA GLY A 188 -23.52 0.99 -4.64
C GLY A 188 -24.36 0.61 -3.42
N LYS A 189 -25.48 -0.11 -3.63
CA LYS A 189 -26.37 -0.52 -2.54
C LYS A 189 -25.81 -1.63 -1.67
N THR A 190 -24.74 -2.27 -2.12
CA THR A 190 -24.19 -3.47 -1.51
C THR A 190 -22.69 -3.33 -1.32
N THR A 191 -22.26 -3.18 -0.07
CA THR A 191 -20.86 -3.26 0.34
C THR A 191 -20.48 -4.69 0.76
N LEU A 192 -19.18 -5.01 0.76
CA LEU A 192 -18.69 -6.28 1.32
C LEU A 192 -19.17 -6.50 2.77
N ILE A 193 -19.28 -5.42 3.55
CA ILE A 193 -19.76 -5.45 4.94
C ILE A 193 -21.25 -5.80 5.00
N GLU A 194 -22.07 -5.21 4.13
CA GLU A 194 -23.51 -5.51 4.06
C GLU A 194 -23.76 -6.96 3.63
N MET A 195 -22.93 -7.51 2.74
CA MET A 195 -23.00 -8.94 2.38
C MET A 195 -22.64 -9.87 3.55
N VAL A 196 -21.69 -9.46 4.40
CA VAL A 196 -21.23 -10.24 5.57
C VAL A 196 -22.15 -10.12 6.79
N THR A 197 -22.86 -8.99 6.92
CA THR A 197 -23.75 -8.70 8.06
C THR A 197 -24.74 -9.84 8.39
N PRO A 198 -25.54 -10.38 7.44
CA PRO A 198 -26.49 -11.46 7.75
C PRO A 198 -25.79 -12.75 8.23
N LEU A 199 -24.58 -13.03 7.73
CA LEU A 199 -23.79 -14.18 8.17
C LEU A 199 -23.30 -14.00 9.61
N GLN A 200 -22.83 -12.78 9.95
CA GLN A 200 -22.40 -12.44 11.31
C GLN A 200 -23.57 -12.53 12.30
N GLU A 201 -24.76 -12.04 11.94
CA GLU A 201 -25.96 -12.18 12.77
C GLU A 201 -26.34 -13.65 13.00
N GLY A 202 -26.20 -14.49 11.96
CA GLY A 202 -26.37 -15.93 12.05
C GLY A 202 -25.39 -16.58 13.02
N ILE A 203 -24.11 -16.23 12.95
CA ILE A 203 -23.08 -16.70 13.87
C ILE A 203 -23.40 -16.28 15.31
N ASP A 204 -23.75 -15.01 15.54
CA ASP A 204 -24.05 -14.50 16.87
C ASP A 204 -25.24 -15.21 17.49
N LYS A 205 -26.29 -15.46 16.70
CA LYS A 205 -27.46 -16.23 17.12
C LYS A 205 -27.10 -17.67 17.48
N ASN A 206 -26.35 -18.36 16.62
CA ASN A 206 -25.93 -19.74 16.86
C ASN A 206 -25.01 -19.83 18.08
N LYS A 207 -24.11 -18.86 18.26
CA LYS A 207 -23.20 -18.80 19.41
C LYS A 207 -23.94 -18.56 20.73
N ARG A 208 -24.99 -17.73 20.73
CA ARG A 208 -25.91 -17.59 21.87
C ARG A 208 -26.60 -18.92 22.19
N GLN A 209 -27.14 -19.61 21.18
CA GLN A 209 -27.77 -20.92 21.38
C GLN A 209 -26.78 -21.98 21.91
N ILE A 210 -25.53 -21.95 21.45
CA ILE A 210 -24.45 -22.82 21.95
C ILE A 210 -24.15 -22.50 23.42
N ALA A 211 -24.03 -21.21 23.77
CA ALA A 211 -23.79 -20.80 25.14
C ALA A 211 -24.96 -21.21 26.06
N ASP A 212 -26.19 -20.91 25.65
CA ASP A 212 -27.40 -21.27 26.39
C ASP A 212 -27.48 -22.79 26.58
N ASN A 213 -27.29 -23.58 25.52
CA ASN A 213 -27.32 -25.03 25.63
C ASN A 213 -26.16 -25.57 26.47
N ALA A 214 -24.95 -25.01 26.37
CA ALA A 214 -23.83 -25.43 27.20
C ALA A 214 -24.12 -25.20 28.70
N ASP A 215 -24.81 -24.12 29.04
CA ASP A 215 -25.31 -23.88 30.40
C ASP A 215 -26.36 -24.93 30.82
N PHE A 216 -27.25 -25.33 29.90
CA PHE A 216 -28.27 -26.37 30.15
C PHE A 216 -27.75 -27.82 30.13
N VAL A 217 -26.62 -28.10 29.48
CA VAL A 217 -26.00 -29.44 29.43
C VAL A 217 -25.50 -29.86 30.81
N ASN A 218 -25.18 -28.91 31.69
CA ASN A 218 -24.94 -29.19 33.11
C ASN A 218 -26.17 -29.81 33.81
N GLY A 219 -27.34 -29.78 33.19
CA GLY A 219 -28.51 -30.56 33.59
C GLY A 219 -29.22 -30.01 34.81
N ILE A 220 -30.53 -30.22 34.86
CA ILE A 220 -31.36 -29.76 35.98
C ILE A 220 -31.46 -30.88 37.01
N THR A 221 -31.18 -30.56 38.27
CA THR A 221 -31.41 -31.52 39.36
C THR A 221 -32.89 -31.49 39.75
N LYS A 222 -33.55 -32.63 39.57
CA LYS A 222 -34.94 -32.86 39.98
C LYS A 222 -34.94 -33.65 41.28
N VAL A 223 -35.63 -33.16 42.30
CA VAL A 223 -35.78 -33.82 43.60
C VAL A 223 -37.25 -34.03 43.88
N ASP A 224 -37.66 -35.29 43.97
CA ASP A 224 -39.03 -35.65 44.32
C ASP A 224 -39.20 -35.76 45.84
N THR A 225 -40.21 -35.06 46.35
CA THR A 225 -40.55 -35.01 47.78
C THR A 225 -41.28 -36.24 48.28
N ASP A 226 -41.86 -37.05 47.40
CA ASP A 226 -42.63 -38.24 47.77
C ASP A 226 -41.72 -39.45 48.03
N VAL A 227 -40.56 -39.47 47.38
CA VAL A 227 -39.58 -40.57 47.48
C VAL A 227 -38.46 -40.23 48.46
N VAL A 228 -38.12 -38.96 48.63
CA VAL A 228 -37.00 -38.50 49.44
C VAL A 228 -37.48 -37.52 50.52
N THR A 229 -37.25 -37.85 51.79
CA THR A 229 -37.55 -36.98 52.96
C THR A 229 -36.54 -35.84 53.13
N MET A 230 -36.11 -35.23 52.03
CA MET A 230 -35.19 -34.09 52.04
C MET A 230 -35.97 -32.78 52.13
N THR A 231 -35.52 -31.90 53.02
CA THR A 231 -36.08 -30.55 53.11
C THR A 231 -35.60 -29.68 51.95
N LEU A 232 -36.38 -28.66 51.58
CA LEU A 232 -36.01 -27.69 50.54
C LEU A 232 -34.67 -26.99 50.83
N ALA A 233 -34.29 -26.86 52.11
CA ALA A 233 -33.00 -26.32 52.53
C ALA A 233 -31.82 -27.28 52.28
N GLU A 234 -32.03 -28.59 52.38
CA GLU A 234 -31.02 -29.62 52.09
C GLU A 234 -30.87 -29.87 50.59
N ALA A 235 -31.98 -29.87 49.85
CA ALA A 235 -31.97 -29.96 48.39
C ALA A 235 -31.25 -28.78 47.73
N ARG A 236 -31.34 -27.58 48.32
CA ARG A 236 -30.56 -26.39 47.90
C ARG A 236 -29.07 -26.50 48.22
N LYS A 237 -28.65 -27.26 49.23
CA LYS A 237 -27.23 -27.47 49.57
C LYS A 237 -26.52 -28.45 48.64
N ILE A 238 -27.27 -29.37 48.01
CA ILE A 238 -26.76 -30.26 46.95
C ILE A 238 -26.48 -29.46 45.67
N HIS A 239 -27.12 -28.30 45.52
CA HIS A 239 -27.03 -27.46 44.33
C HIS A 239 -25.75 -26.61 44.31
N TYR A 240 -24.90 -26.83 43.30
CA TYR A 240 -23.81 -25.92 42.92
C TYR A 240 -24.08 -25.22 41.56
N ASP A 241 -25.26 -25.44 40.95
CA ASP A 241 -25.59 -24.94 39.61
C ASP A 241 -26.42 -23.64 39.63
N PRO A 242 -26.21 -22.67 38.70
CA PRO A 242 -26.85 -21.35 38.73
C PRO A 242 -28.34 -21.32 38.35
N GLN A 243 -28.90 -22.35 37.72
CA GLN A 243 -30.17 -22.23 36.97
C GLN A 243 -31.38 -22.98 37.54
N GLY A 244 -31.29 -23.48 38.78
CA GLY A 244 -32.47 -23.79 39.60
C GLY A 244 -32.79 -25.27 39.84
N LEU A 245 -33.33 -25.53 41.04
CA LEU A 245 -33.76 -26.83 41.54
C LEU A 245 -35.26 -27.01 41.24
N VAL A 246 -35.65 -28.10 40.59
CA VAL A 246 -37.07 -28.48 40.46
C VAL A 246 -37.41 -29.40 41.63
N PHE A 247 -38.26 -28.90 42.54
CA PHE A 247 -38.61 -29.56 43.80
C PHE A 247 -40.14 -29.66 43.92
N GLY A 248 -40.66 -30.88 44.06
CA GLY A 248 -42.10 -31.11 44.23
C GLY A 248 -42.48 -32.61 44.18
N PRO A 249 -43.73 -32.95 44.55
CA PRO A 249 -44.24 -34.31 44.53
C PRO A 249 -44.53 -34.78 43.10
N GLY A 250 -44.11 -36.00 42.76
CA GLY A 250 -44.34 -36.62 41.44
C GLY A 250 -43.45 -36.10 40.31
N VAL A 251 -42.31 -35.49 40.65
CA VAL A 251 -41.36 -34.91 39.69
C VAL A 251 -40.40 -35.97 39.13
N SER A 252 -40.01 -36.99 39.91
CA SER A 252 -39.13 -38.10 39.46
C SER A 252 -39.07 -39.26 40.48
N THR A 253 -38.57 -40.44 40.11
CA THR A 253 -38.29 -41.50 41.10
C THR A 253 -37.02 -41.23 41.92
N GLY A 254 -37.03 -40.17 42.74
CA GLY A 254 -35.94 -39.78 43.64
C GLY A 254 -35.19 -38.51 43.23
N VAL A 255 -33.85 -38.51 43.38
CA VAL A 255 -32.96 -37.44 42.91
C VAL A 255 -32.39 -37.83 41.55
N VAL A 256 -32.87 -37.18 40.49
CA VAL A 256 -32.40 -37.44 39.12
C VAL A 256 -31.84 -36.15 38.55
N ARG A 257 -30.62 -36.22 38.01
CA ARG A 257 -30.04 -35.15 37.19
C ARG A 257 -30.41 -35.43 35.74
N GLU A 258 -31.32 -34.64 35.19
CA GLU A 258 -31.59 -34.70 33.76
C GLU A 258 -30.54 -33.88 33.03
N THR A 259 -29.64 -34.55 32.33
CA THR A 259 -28.68 -33.90 31.43
C THR A 259 -29.42 -33.39 30.20
N GLY A 260 -29.15 -32.16 29.78
CA GLY A 260 -29.69 -31.62 28.53
C GLY A 260 -29.27 -32.46 27.32
N ALA A 261 -30.10 -32.47 26.28
CA ALA A 261 -29.73 -33.06 25.00
C ALA A 261 -28.56 -32.26 24.40
N SER A 262 -27.50 -32.97 23.98
CA SER A 262 -26.38 -32.35 23.28
C SER A 262 -26.87 -31.68 22.00
N LEU A 263 -26.36 -30.47 21.73
CA LEU A 263 -26.63 -29.79 20.46
C LEU A 263 -26.28 -30.68 19.25
N PRO A 264 -27.14 -30.70 18.21
CA PRO A 264 -26.80 -31.34 16.94
C PRO A 264 -25.50 -30.78 16.36
N ALA A 265 -24.65 -31.66 15.83
CA ALA A 265 -23.38 -31.26 15.21
C ALA A 265 -23.57 -30.27 14.04
N GLU A 266 -24.73 -30.28 13.40
CA GLU A 266 -25.11 -29.36 12.32
C GLU A 266 -25.02 -27.88 12.73
N VAL A 267 -25.37 -27.52 13.98
CA VAL A 267 -25.29 -26.13 14.45
C VAL A 267 -23.84 -25.64 14.48
N PHE A 268 -22.91 -26.52 14.88
CA PHE A 268 -21.49 -26.21 14.89
C PHE A 268 -20.89 -26.17 13.48
N ASN A 269 -21.35 -27.06 12.59
CA ASN A 269 -20.90 -27.08 11.19
C ASN A 269 -21.38 -25.83 10.45
N ASN A 270 -22.65 -25.47 10.58
CA ASN A 270 -23.22 -24.26 9.98
C ASN A 270 -22.47 -23.00 10.45
N MET A 271 -22.16 -22.89 11.74
CA MET A 271 -21.35 -21.77 12.26
C MET A 271 -19.94 -21.73 11.64
N LYS A 272 -19.30 -22.88 11.43
CA LYS A 272 -17.99 -22.93 10.76
C LYS A 272 -18.10 -22.56 9.28
N ASP A 273 -19.14 -23.03 8.61
CA ASP A 273 -19.40 -22.72 7.21
C ASP A 273 -19.66 -21.23 7.03
N SER A 274 -20.50 -20.59 7.86
CA SER A 274 -20.70 -19.13 7.82
C SER A 274 -19.42 -18.35 8.08
N ARG A 275 -18.54 -18.82 8.98
CA ARG A 275 -17.24 -18.17 9.19
C ARG A 275 -16.35 -18.27 7.95
N ASN A 276 -16.28 -19.45 7.35
CA ASN A 276 -15.51 -19.66 6.13
C ASN A 276 -16.07 -18.81 4.96
N GLU A 277 -17.40 -18.68 4.86
CA GLU A 277 -18.05 -17.84 3.85
C GLU A 277 -17.72 -16.35 4.05
N ILE A 278 -17.76 -15.85 5.29
CA ILE A 278 -17.32 -14.47 5.61
C ILE A 278 -15.87 -14.26 5.18
N ASP A 279 -15.02 -15.23 5.50
CA ASP A 279 -13.60 -15.18 5.17
C ASP A 279 -13.37 -15.17 3.66
N GLU A 280 -14.15 -15.95 2.92
CA GLU A 280 -14.14 -16.03 1.47
C GLU A 280 -14.62 -14.72 0.83
N ILE A 281 -15.75 -14.16 1.28
CA ILE A 281 -16.28 -12.87 0.81
C ILE A 281 -15.26 -11.75 1.04
N LEU A 282 -14.58 -11.73 2.19
CA LEU A 282 -13.57 -10.72 2.53
C LEU A 282 -12.18 -11.01 1.94
N GLY A 283 -11.99 -12.12 1.22
CA GLY A 283 -10.70 -12.50 0.64
C GLY A 283 -9.62 -12.87 1.67
N THR A 284 -9.98 -13.17 2.92
CA THR A 284 -9.04 -13.46 4.01
C THR A 284 -8.75 -14.96 4.12
N THR A 285 -8.17 -15.55 3.07
CA THR A 285 -7.83 -16.98 3.04
C THR A 285 -6.86 -17.37 4.16
N ALA A 286 -6.84 -18.67 4.52
CA ALA A 286 -6.00 -19.21 5.59
C ALA A 286 -4.50 -18.86 5.44
N THR A 287 -4.02 -18.73 4.19
CA THR A 287 -2.66 -18.34 3.83
C THR A 287 -2.35 -16.89 4.20
N LEU A 288 -3.29 -15.97 4.03
CA LEU A 288 -3.14 -14.56 4.42
C LEU A 288 -3.18 -14.37 5.94
N ARG A 289 -3.94 -15.21 6.66
CA ARG A 289 -3.99 -15.21 8.13
C ARG A 289 -2.80 -15.87 8.81
N GLY A 290 -1.93 -16.53 8.05
CA GLY A 290 -0.83 -17.33 8.60
C GLY A 290 -1.30 -18.57 9.36
N SER A 291 -2.58 -18.96 9.25
CA SER A 291 -3.14 -20.17 9.84
C SER A 291 -3.03 -21.34 8.86
N GLY A 292 -1.80 -21.67 8.46
CA GLY A 292 -1.56 -22.82 7.59
C GLY A 292 -1.75 -24.12 8.38
N THR A 293 -2.59 -25.03 7.88
CA THR A 293 -2.50 -26.43 8.29
C THR A 293 -1.25 -27.02 7.63
N ASP A 294 -0.51 -27.88 8.35
CA ASP A 294 0.77 -28.51 7.90
C ASP A 294 0.67 -29.35 6.60
N LYS A 295 -0.48 -29.33 5.92
CA LYS A 295 -0.80 -30.14 4.74
C LYS A 295 -0.67 -29.40 3.41
N GLU A 296 -0.37 -28.11 3.38
CA GLU A 296 -0.02 -27.39 2.14
C GLU A 296 1.50 -27.41 1.91
N PRO A 297 2.03 -28.29 1.03
CA PRO A 297 3.46 -28.64 1.05
C PRO A 297 4.33 -27.86 0.06
N THR A 298 3.76 -27.03 -0.82
CA THR A 298 4.54 -26.34 -1.86
C THR A 298 4.46 -24.82 -1.72
N ALA A 299 5.62 -24.17 -1.69
CA ALA A 299 5.74 -22.70 -1.70
C ALA A 299 4.95 -22.09 -2.86
N THR A 300 4.91 -22.77 -4.00
CA THR A 300 4.12 -22.40 -5.20
C THR A 300 2.61 -22.44 -4.95
N GLY A 301 2.09 -23.44 -4.25
CA GLY A 301 0.65 -23.52 -3.95
C GLY A 301 0.21 -22.38 -3.01
N ARG A 302 1.07 -22.02 -2.05
CA ARG A 302 0.82 -20.87 -1.16
C ARG A 302 0.92 -19.53 -1.90
N ALA A 303 1.79 -19.43 -2.89
CA ALA A 303 1.87 -18.24 -3.74
C ALA A 303 0.59 -18.06 -4.58
N ILE A 304 0.09 -19.14 -5.19
CA ILE A 304 -1.17 -19.11 -5.96
C ILE A 304 -2.36 -18.71 -5.08
N LEU A 305 -2.49 -19.30 -3.87
CA LEU A 305 -3.57 -18.93 -2.94
C LEU A 305 -3.45 -17.50 -2.41
N ARG A 306 -2.22 -16.98 -2.30
CA ARG A 306 -2.00 -15.57 -1.96
C ARG A 306 -2.40 -14.67 -3.13
N GLU A 307 -2.04 -15.04 -4.35
CA GLU A 307 -2.39 -14.29 -5.56
C GLU A 307 -3.91 -14.25 -5.79
N GLU A 308 -4.62 -15.35 -5.56
CA GLU A 308 -6.09 -15.40 -5.62
C GLU A 308 -6.73 -14.47 -4.57
N GLY A 309 -6.20 -14.46 -3.34
CA GLY A 309 -6.66 -13.55 -2.29
C GLY A 309 -6.36 -12.09 -2.60
N ILE A 310 -5.20 -11.79 -3.17
CA ILE A 310 -4.82 -10.45 -3.62
C ILE A 310 -5.73 -9.99 -4.77
N SER A 311 -6.09 -10.87 -5.72
CA SER A 311 -6.95 -10.52 -6.84
C SER A 311 -8.33 -9.99 -6.40
N ARG A 312 -8.88 -10.47 -5.28
CA ARG A 312 -10.12 -9.90 -4.70
C ARG A 312 -9.91 -8.55 -4.03
N LEU A 313 -8.70 -8.30 -3.53
CA LEU A 313 -8.28 -7.00 -2.99
C LEU A 313 -7.87 -6.01 -4.10
N ASP A 314 -7.55 -6.49 -5.30
CA ASP A 314 -7.15 -5.64 -6.43
C ASP A 314 -8.26 -4.65 -6.78
N GLU A 315 -9.54 -5.02 -6.67
CA GLU A 315 -10.66 -4.07 -6.87
C GLU A 315 -10.63 -2.93 -5.85
N LEU A 316 -10.34 -3.22 -4.57
CA LEU A 316 -10.17 -2.20 -3.53
C LEU A 316 -8.94 -1.33 -3.79
N ILE A 317 -7.85 -1.92 -4.27
CA ILE A 317 -6.61 -1.21 -4.57
C ILE A 317 -6.79 -0.31 -5.78
N ASN A 318 -7.42 -0.81 -6.84
CA ASN A 318 -7.78 -0.02 -8.02
C ASN A 318 -8.67 1.16 -7.63
N LEU A 319 -9.60 0.97 -6.69
CA LEU A 319 -10.40 2.06 -6.14
C LEU A 319 -9.53 3.10 -5.41
N ILE A 320 -8.56 2.67 -4.60
CA ILE A 320 -7.63 3.59 -3.92
C ILE A 320 -6.78 4.36 -4.94
N ASP A 321 -6.29 3.67 -5.96
CA ASP A 321 -5.49 4.27 -7.03
C ASP A 321 -6.34 5.27 -7.84
N PHE A 322 -7.60 4.94 -8.15
CA PHE A 322 -8.57 5.83 -8.80
C PHE A 322 -8.87 7.07 -7.94
N ILE A 323 -9.17 6.89 -6.65
CA ILE A 323 -9.37 8.02 -5.72
C ILE A 323 -8.10 8.87 -5.65
N GLY A 324 -6.92 8.24 -5.66
CA GLY A 324 -5.64 8.92 -5.70
C GLY A 324 -5.49 9.78 -6.94
N GLU A 325 -5.76 9.23 -8.12
CA GLU A 325 -5.72 9.94 -9.41
C GLU A 325 -6.66 11.15 -9.40
N GLU A 326 -7.92 10.94 -9.04
CA GLU A 326 -8.92 12.02 -8.95
C GLU A 326 -8.54 13.08 -7.91
N LEU A 327 -7.97 12.70 -6.77
CA LEU A 327 -7.48 13.66 -5.77
C LEU A 327 -6.33 14.51 -6.31
N TYR A 328 -5.38 13.90 -7.03
CA TYR A 328 -4.27 14.64 -7.64
C TYR A 328 -4.75 15.56 -8.75
N ASP A 329 -5.71 15.13 -9.57
CA ASP A 329 -6.37 15.97 -10.59
C ASP A 329 -7.05 17.19 -9.95
N TRP A 330 -7.80 16.98 -8.87
CA TRP A 330 -8.42 18.07 -8.10
C TRP A 330 -7.38 19.01 -7.48
N TRP A 331 -6.32 18.48 -6.88
CA TRP A 331 -5.25 19.32 -6.35
C TRP A 331 -4.59 20.15 -7.44
N PHE A 332 -4.38 19.58 -8.63
CA PHE A 332 -3.79 20.30 -9.74
C PHE A 332 -4.73 21.38 -10.30
N GLN A 333 -6.03 21.11 -10.38
CA GLN A 333 -7.06 22.11 -10.66
C GLN A 333 -6.99 23.26 -9.63
N PHE A 334 -6.90 22.95 -8.33
CA PHE A 334 -6.80 24.00 -7.30
C PHE A 334 -5.49 24.78 -7.36
N ILE A 335 -4.38 24.14 -7.68
CA ILE A 335 -3.10 24.83 -7.90
C ILE A 335 -3.27 25.80 -9.08
N LYS A 336 -3.86 25.35 -10.20
CA LYS A 336 -4.09 26.21 -11.34
C LYS A 336 -5.07 27.35 -11.06
N VAL A 337 -6.11 27.17 -10.26
CA VAL A 337 -7.11 28.24 -10.06
C VAL A 337 -6.74 29.18 -8.89
N LYS A 338 -6.11 28.68 -7.83
CA LYS A 338 -5.97 29.40 -6.55
C LYS A 338 -4.55 29.78 -6.16
N TYR A 339 -3.49 29.21 -6.74
CA TYR A 339 -2.12 29.52 -6.32
C TYR A 339 -1.63 30.86 -6.85
N THR A 340 -1.92 31.93 -6.12
CA THR A 340 -1.41 33.28 -6.42
C THR A 340 -0.02 33.54 -5.82
N GLU A 341 0.39 32.77 -4.80
CA GLU A 341 1.67 32.90 -4.11
C GLU A 341 2.62 31.75 -4.45
N THR A 342 3.94 31.97 -4.28
CA THR A 342 4.95 30.94 -4.50
C THR A 342 5.00 29.96 -3.34
N HIS A 343 4.69 28.70 -3.60
CA HIS A 343 4.76 27.62 -2.60
C HIS A 343 6.03 26.78 -2.79
N LEU A 344 6.70 26.42 -1.69
CA LEU A 344 7.91 25.60 -1.71
C LEU A 344 7.55 24.11 -1.55
N VAL A 345 7.69 23.33 -2.62
CA VAL A 345 7.47 21.88 -2.61
C VAL A 345 8.82 21.16 -2.54
N LYS A 346 9.00 20.28 -1.55
CA LYS A 346 10.19 19.43 -1.45
C LYS A 346 9.96 18.14 -2.25
N GLN A 347 10.57 18.05 -3.42
CA GLN A 347 10.56 16.81 -4.19
C GLN A 347 11.62 15.85 -3.64
N ILE A 348 11.19 14.63 -3.30
CA ILE A 348 12.10 13.52 -3.01
C ILE A 348 12.49 12.92 -4.36
N GLY A 349 13.67 13.27 -4.86
CA GLY A 349 14.20 12.65 -6.09
C GLY A 349 14.61 11.20 -5.88
N ALA A 350 14.78 10.45 -6.98
CA ALA A 350 15.24 9.06 -6.98
C ALA A 350 16.54 8.81 -6.18
N SER A 351 17.38 9.84 -6.03
CA SER A 351 18.62 9.78 -5.25
C SER A 351 18.47 10.22 -3.78
N LYS A 352 17.25 10.33 -3.24
CA LYS A 352 16.93 10.93 -1.91
C LYS A 352 17.43 12.37 -1.72
N ALA A 353 17.86 13.04 -2.78
CA ALA A 353 18.24 14.45 -2.72
C ALA A 353 16.97 15.30 -2.69
N SER A 354 16.74 15.98 -1.56
CA SER A 354 15.62 16.92 -1.42
C SER A 354 15.87 18.14 -2.31
N ARG A 355 15.13 18.25 -3.42
CA ARG A 355 15.11 19.47 -4.22
C ARG A 355 13.88 20.28 -3.82
N THR A 356 14.09 21.51 -3.35
CA THR A 356 12.99 22.45 -3.17
C THR A 356 12.69 23.10 -4.52
N ILE A 357 11.44 22.96 -4.97
CA ILE A 357 10.91 23.60 -6.18
C ILE A 357 9.92 24.65 -5.71
N GLU A 358 10.05 25.88 -6.21
CA GLU A 358 9.04 26.92 -6.08
C GLU A 358 7.96 26.67 -7.13
N LEU A 359 6.71 26.51 -6.71
CA LEU A 359 5.56 26.26 -7.57
C LEU A 359 4.57 27.42 -7.45
N MET A 360 4.16 27.96 -8.59
CA MET A 360 3.10 28.96 -8.72
C MET A 360 2.18 28.59 -9.88
N GLN A 361 0.94 29.10 -9.89
CA GLN A 361 -0.03 28.90 -10.98
C GLN A 361 0.58 29.12 -12.38
N ASP A 362 1.36 30.20 -12.55
CA ASP A 362 1.90 30.60 -13.86
C ASP A 362 3.06 29.69 -14.35
N ASP A 363 3.66 28.89 -13.46
CA ASP A 363 4.75 27.97 -13.83
C ASP A 363 4.22 26.67 -14.46
N LEU A 364 2.92 26.37 -14.31
CA LEU A 364 2.30 25.14 -14.81
C LEU A 364 1.91 25.26 -16.28
N GLN A 365 2.38 24.32 -17.10
CA GLN A 365 2.03 24.26 -18.52
C GLN A 365 0.59 23.75 -18.72
N GLU A 366 0.02 24.07 -19.88
CA GLU A 366 -1.21 23.45 -20.35
C GLU A 366 -0.91 22.04 -20.88
N GLY A 367 -1.90 21.13 -20.79
CA GLY A 367 -1.73 19.75 -21.28
C GLY A 367 -0.90 18.82 -20.39
N ILE A 368 -0.62 19.19 -19.15
CA ILE A 368 -0.06 18.25 -18.17
C ILE A 368 -1.17 17.28 -17.76
N GLU A 369 -1.01 16.01 -18.12
CA GLU A 369 -1.83 14.90 -17.64
C GLU A 369 -1.16 14.30 -16.41
N ILE A 370 -1.94 14.10 -15.35
CA ILE A 370 -1.51 13.36 -14.18
C ILE A 370 -1.81 11.90 -14.46
N LYS A 371 -0.84 11.05 -14.19
CA LYS A 371 -1.02 9.60 -14.30
C LYS A 371 -0.50 8.96 -13.03
N VAL A 372 -1.42 8.39 -12.26
CA VAL A 372 -1.05 7.48 -11.17
C VAL A 372 -0.71 6.13 -11.80
N VAL A 373 0.47 5.58 -11.48
CA VAL A 373 0.84 4.25 -11.97
C VAL A 373 0.14 3.22 -11.09
N PRO A 374 -0.81 2.43 -11.63
CA PRO A 374 -1.58 1.49 -10.83
C PRO A 374 -0.68 0.40 -10.24
N GLY A 375 -0.99 -0.03 -9.01
CA GLY A 375 -0.29 -1.11 -8.32
C GLY A 375 1.02 -0.73 -7.62
N GLN A 376 1.40 0.55 -7.56
CA GLN A 376 2.51 0.99 -6.68
C GLN A 376 2.16 0.94 -5.19
N THR A 377 0.87 0.92 -4.87
CA THR A 377 0.34 0.79 -3.50
C THR A 377 0.44 -0.65 -3.00
N LEU A 378 0.53 -1.64 -3.90
CA LEU A 378 0.79 -3.02 -3.54
C LEU A 378 2.25 -3.20 -3.06
N PRO A 379 2.48 -3.88 -1.93
CA PRO A 379 3.82 -4.25 -1.54
C PRO A 379 4.39 -5.17 -2.62
N GLU A 380 5.42 -4.69 -3.33
CA GLU A 380 6.11 -5.49 -4.33
C GLU A 380 6.63 -6.78 -3.70
N ASP A 381 6.29 -7.93 -4.29
CA ASP A 381 6.82 -9.21 -3.83
C ASP A 381 8.31 -9.28 -4.16
N LYS A 382 9.12 -8.94 -3.15
CA LYS A 382 10.58 -8.97 -3.22
C LYS A 382 11.10 -10.35 -3.58
N LEU A 383 10.41 -11.42 -3.17
CA LEU A 383 10.81 -12.79 -3.49
C LEU A 383 10.63 -13.05 -4.99
N PHE A 384 9.46 -12.70 -5.54
CA PHE A 384 9.19 -12.85 -6.98
C PHE A 384 10.13 -12.00 -7.84
N LYS A 385 10.39 -10.75 -7.44
CA LYS A 385 11.38 -9.89 -8.12
C LYS A 385 12.79 -10.49 -8.07
N ALA A 386 13.20 -11.04 -6.92
CA ALA A 386 14.51 -11.67 -6.79
C ALA A 386 14.60 -12.98 -7.61
N GLU A 387 13.54 -13.77 -7.67
CA GLU A 387 13.47 -14.99 -8.49
C GLU A 387 13.52 -14.67 -9.98
N ARG A 388 12.69 -13.72 -10.45
CA ARG A 388 12.69 -13.26 -11.84
C ARG A 388 14.03 -12.63 -12.22
N ALA A 389 14.59 -11.77 -11.36
CA ALA A 389 15.92 -11.21 -11.58
C ALA A 389 16.99 -12.31 -11.62
N ARG A 390 16.86 -13.40 -10.83
CA ARG A 390 17.77 -14.54 -10.90
C ARG A 390 17.65 -15.28 -12.23
N GLU A 391 16.43 -15.54 -12.70
CA GLU A 391 16.19 -16.16 -14.00
C GLU A 391 16.72 -15.32 -15.16
N ASP A 392 16.44 -14.02 -15.15
CA ASP A 392 16.93 -13.07 -16.16
C ASP A 392 18.46 -12.94 -16.13
N ALA A 393 19.08 -13.01 -14.94
CA ALA A 393 20.54 -13.01 -14.78
C ALA A 393 21.16 -14.34 -15.24
N GLU A 394 20.54 -15.49 -14.95
CA GLU A 394 20.94 -16.81 -15.45
C GLU A 394 20.82 -16.89 -16.98
N ALA A 395 19.81 -16.25 -17.55
CA ALA A 395 19.61 -16.11 -19.00
C ALA A 395 20.55 -15.07 -19.66
N GLY A 396 21.27 -14.28 -18.86
CA GLY A 396 22.20 -13.25 -19.36
C GLY A 396 21.52 -12.01 -19.96
N LEU A 397 20.25 -11.76 -19.60
CA LEU A 397 19.45 -10.65 -20.13
C LEU A 397 19.65 -9.33 -19.37
N ILE A 398 20.09 -9.41 -18.11
CA ILE A 398 20.30 -8.23 -17.24
C ILE A 398 21.75 -8.10 -16.79
N ASP A 399 22.19 -6.85 -16.63
CA ASP A 399 23.50 -6.54 -16.10
C ASP A 399 23.54 -6.69 -14.57
N PRO A 400 24.73 -6.90 -13.98
CA PRO A 400 24.86 -7.08 -12.53
C PRO A 400 24.36 -5.90 -11.71
N VAL A 401 24.37 -4.67 -12.22
CA VAL A 401 23.86 -3.50 -11.48
C VAL A 401 22.35 -3.58 -11.39
N THR A 402 21.67 -3.76 -12.53
CA THR A 402 20.22 -3.96 -12.59
C THR A 402 19.76 -5.16 -11.78
N TYR A 403 20.53 -6.26 -11.76
CA TYR A 403 20.22 -7.43 -10.91
C TYR A 403 20.18 -7.07 -9.41
N PHE A 404 21.20 -6.39 -8.89
CA PHE A 404 21.25 -6.03 -7.46
C PHE A 404 20.26 -4.91 -7.10
N GLU A 405 19.87 -4.07 -8.06
CA GLU A 405 18.78 -3.11 -7.89
C GLU A 405 17.41 -3.81 -7.80
N GLN A 406 17.15 -4.78 -8.68
CA GLN A 406 15.86 -5.48 -8.75
C GLN A 406 15.67 -6.54 -7.67
N ALA A 407 16.73 -7.27 -7.29
CA ALA A 407 16.67 -8.29 -6.25
C ALA A 407 16.38 -7.69 -4.85
N GLY A 408 16.70 -6.41 -4.66
CA GLY A 408 16.49 -5.69 -3.40
C GLY A 408 17.38 -6.16 -2.25
N GLY A 409 17.62 -5.29 -1.27
CA GLY A 409 18.33 -5.65 -0.02
C GLY A 409 19.78 -5.18 0.11
N TYR A 410 20.34 -4.47 -0.87
CA TYR A 410 21.67 -3.88 -0.79
C TYR A 410 21.58 -2.34 -0.72
N ASP A 411 22.21 -1.72 0.27
CA ASP A 411 22.21 -0.25 0.45
C ASP A 411 22.93 0.50 -0.68
N ASN A 412 23.77 -0.18 -1.45
CA ASN A 412 24.50 0.41 -2.58
C ASN A 412 24.75 -0.63 -3.69
N PRO A 413 23.75 -0.86 -4.56
CA PRO A 413 23.79 -1.92 -5.58
C PRO A 413 24.94 -1.74 -6.57
N GLU A 414 25.30 -0.50 -6.92
CA GLU A 414 26.46 -0.22 -7.80
C GLU A 414 27.79 -0.73 -7.23
N LYS A 415 28.01 -0.56 -5.91
CA LYS A 415 29.26 -1.02 -5.28
C LYS A 415 29.33 -2.53 -5.22
N VAL A 416 28.20 -3.19 -4.97
CA VAL A 416 28.11 -4.66 -4.94
C VAL A 416 28.30 -5.23 -6.34
N ALA A 417 27.67 -4.65 -7.36
CA ALA A 417 27.85 -5.01 -8.75
C ALA A 417 29.31 -4.86 -9.20
N LYS A 418 29.96 -3.72 -8.89
CA LYS A 418 31.37 -3.48 -9.18
C LYS A 418 32.26 -4.54 -8.51
N ARG A 419 32.00 -4.89 -7.24
CA ARG A 419 32.73 -5.96 -6.54
C ARG A 419 32.48 -7.33 -7.17
N ALA A 420 31.26 -7.65 -7.58
CA ALA A 420 30.93 -8.93 -8.21
C ALA A 420 31.63 -9.09 -9.58
N VAL A 421 31.66 -8.03 -10.39
CA VAL A 421 32.41 -8.01 -11.67
C VAL A 421 33.91 -8.11 -11.43
N LEU A 422 34.45 -7.38 -10.46
CA LEU A 422 35.86 -7.48 -10.07
C LEU A 422 36.22 -8.87 -9.55
N PHE A 423 35.33 -9.53 -8.81
CA PHE A 423 35.52 -10.90 -8.31
C PHE A 423 35.53 -11.92 -9.44
N LYS A 424 34.60 -11.79 -10.40
CA LYS A 424 34.58 -12.63 -11.62
C LYS A 424 35.84 -12.42 -12.48
N ALA A 425 36.34 -11.19 -12.57
CA ALA A 425 37.54 -10.88 -13.33
C ALA A 425 38.82 -11.35 -12.63
N ASN A 426 38.94 -11.15 -11.31
CA ASN A 426 40.09 -11.53 -10.49
C ASN A 426 39.69 -11.74 -9.01
N PRO A 427 39.54 -13.00 -8.55
CA PRO A 427 39.10 -13.31 -7.18
C PRO A 427 40.00 -12.74 -6.08
N PHE A 428 41.30 -12.57 -6.37
CA PHE A 428 42.31 -12.12 -5.41
C PHE A 428 42.34 -10.59 -5.18
N ASN A 429 41.73 -9.78 -6.05
CA ASN A 429 41.74 -8.32 -5.89
C ASN A 429 40.60 -7.78 -5.00
N VAL A 430 39.56 -8.57 -4.75
CA VAL A 430 38.39 -8.14 -3.96
C VAL A 430 38.59 -8.36 -2.46
N LEU A 431 39.42 -9.33 -2.11
CA LEU A 431 39.96 -9.51 -0.76
C LEU A 431 41.17 -8.57 -0.62
N VAL A 432 40.93 -7.30 -0.28
CA VAL A 432 41.98 -6.55 0.42
C VAL A 432 42.12 -7.25 1.78
N LEU A 433 43.02 -8.22 1.86
CA LEU A 433 43.44 -8.81 3.12
C LEU A 433 44.29 -7.77 3.80
N ASP A 434 43.78 -7.18 4.87
CA ASP A 434 44.55 -6.32 5.75
C ASP A 434 45.70 -7.17 6.35
N GLU A 435 46.87 -6.57 6.62
CA GLU A 435 48.05 -7.31 7.14
C GLU A 435 47.76 -8.08 8.44
N GLU A 436 46.72 -7.71 9.19
CA GLU A 436 46.26 -8.43 10.37
C GLU A 436 45.58 -9.76 10.06
N ASP A 437 44.89 -9.89 8.92
CA ASP A 437 44.20 -11.13 8.53
C ASP A 437 45.19 -12.16 7.96
N LEU A 438 46.25 -11.70 7.29
CA LEU A 438 47.39 -12.54 6.91
C LEU A 438 48.12 -13.11 8.14
N LYS A 439 48.29 -12.31 9.21
CA LYS A 439 48.89 -12.77 10.46
C LYS A 439 48.02 -13.80 11.20
N LYS A 440 46.70 -13.62 11.21
CA LYS A 440 45.78 -14.61 11.81
C LYS A 440 45.77 -15.95 11.05
N ILE A 441 45.97 -15.91 9.73
CA ILE A 441 46.10 -17.12 8.91
C ILE A 441 47.45 -17.82 9.19
N GLU A 442 48.55 -17.07 9.36
CA GLU A 442 49.84 -17.63 9.76
C GLU A 442 49.80 -18.24 11.18
N GLU A 443 49.17 -17.57 12.15
CA GLU A 443 48.99 -18.07 13.52
C GLU A 443 48.10 -19.33 13.57
N GLY A 444 47.05 -19.36 12.74
CA GLY A 444 46.21 -20.55 12.57
C GLY A 444 46.97 -21.74 11.98
N HIS A 445 47.91 -21.48 11.05
CA HIS A 445 48.73 -22.53 10.42
C HIS A 445 49.78 -23.13 11.36
N ILE A 446 50.36 -22.33 12.25
CA ILE A 446 51.30 -22.80 13.29
C ILE A 446 50.57 -23.67 14.33
N THR A 447 49.33 -23.30 14.67
CA THR A 447 48.50 -24.03 15.64
C THR A 447 48.03 -25.38 15.08
N LEU A 448 47.69 -25.44 13.79
CA LEU A 448 47.30 -26.69 13.12
C LEU A 448 48.48 -27.69 12.96
N GLN A 449 49.72 -27.21 12.83
CA GLN A 449 50.90 -28.08 12.81
C GLN A 449 51.25 -28.68 14.18
N GLN A 450 50.79 -28.09 15.30
CA GLN A 450 51.05 -28.62 16.64
C GLN A 450 50.02 -29.64 17.13
N VAL A 451 48.89 -29.81 16.44
CA VAL A 451 47.77 -30.68 16.90
C VAL A 451 47.72 -32.03 16.17
N GLN A 452 48.47 -32.26 15.09
CA GLN A 452 48.46 -33.56 14.40
C GLN A 452 49.49 -34.54 14.96
N GLY A 453 49.14 -35.15 16.08
CA GLY A 453 49.82 -36.31 16.63
C GLY A 453 48.83 -37.32 17.22
N GLN A 454 48.15 -38.10 16.38
CA GLN A 454 47.92 -39.55 16.53
C GLN A 454 46.96 -40.09 15.45
N PRO A 455 47.19 -41.31 14.91
CA PRO A 455 46.30 -41.94 13.95
C PRO A 455 45.37 -42.97 14.61
N GLU A 456 44.10 -42.98 14.25
CA GLU A 456 43.26 -44.17 14.34
C GLU A 456 42.66 -44.49 12.97
N ILE A 457 42.76 -45.76 12.60
CA ILE A 457 42.37 -46.35 11.32
C ILE A 457 41.08 -47.14 11.55
N SER A 458 40.11 -47.01 10.65
CA SER A 458 39.29 -48.15 10.21
C SER A 458 38.84 -47.95 8.77
N THR A 459 38.75 -49.07 8.06
CA THR A 459 38.98 -49.27 6.63
C THR A 459 37.71 -49.48 5.82
N ASP A 460 37.70 -48.96 4.58
CA ASP A 460 37.18 -49.69 3.42
C ASP A 460 38.34 -49.93 2.43
N GLU A 461 38.64 -51.21 2.23
CA GLU A 461 39.80 -51.72 1.48
C GLU A 461 39.47 -51.79 -0.02
N ILE A 462 39.85 -50.75 -0.75
CA ILE A 462 40.36 -50.76 -2.14
C ILE A 462 40.88 -49.34 -2.49
N ASP A 463 40.36 -48.30 -1.82
CA ASP A 463 40.88 -46.92 -1.91
C ASP A 463 42.04 -46.61 -0.96
N GLY A 464 42.24 -47.42 0.08
CA GLY A 464 43.30 -47.23 1.08
C GLY A 464 44.73 -47.28 0.52
N GLN A 465 45.01 -48.16 -0.44
CA GLN A 465 46.36 -48.24 -1.05
C GLN A 465 46.68 -47.04 -1.94
N LYS A 466 45.69 -46.55 -2.71
CA LYS A 466 45.84 -45.33 -3.51
C LYS A 466 45.97 -44.10 -2.62
N ALA A 467 45.15 -43.99 -1.58
CA ALA A 467 45.24 -42.92 -0.60
C ALA A 467 46.60 -42.90 0.12
N GLN A 468 47.13 -44.07 0.49
CA GLN A 468 48.47 -44.19 1.07
C GLN A 468 49.58 -43.80 0.07
N GLN A 469 49.47 -44.19 -1.20
CA GLN A 469 50.43 -43.77 -2.23
C GLN A 469 50.38 -42.26 -2.51
N VAL A 470 49.18 -41.67 -2.56
CA VAL A 470 49.00 -40.21 -2.71
C VAL A 470 49.55 -39.48 -1.49
N ALA A 471 49.32 -39.98 -0.27
CA ALA A 471 49.86 -39.41 0.96
C ALA A 471 51.40 -39.47 0.98
N GLN A 472 52.01 -40.60 0.59
CA GLN A 472 53.46 -40.75 0.49
C GLN A 472 54.07 -39.82 -0.57
N LEU A 473 53.40 -39.65 -1.72
CA LEU A 473 53.86 -38.72 -2.77
C LEU A 473 53.77 -37.25 -2.33
N ARG A 474 52.73 -36.88 -1.57
CA ARG A 474 52.62 -35.53 -0.98
C ARG A 474 53.73 -35.26 0.04
N GLN A 475 53.99 -36.21 0.95
CA GLN A 475 55.09 -36.09 1.91
C GLN A 475 56.45 -36.01 1.22
N ARG A 476 56.67 -36.79 0.15
CA ARG A 476 57.91 -36.73 -0.63
C ARG A 476 58.06 -35.40 -1.37
N MET A 477 56.97 -34.85 -1.92
CA MET A 477 56.98 -33.53 -2.56
C MET A 477 57.34 -32.44 -1.54
N GLU A 478 56.79 -32.50 -0.33
CA GLU A 478 57.09 -31.57 0.75
C GLU A 478 58.54 -31.67 1.23
N GLN A 479 59.06 -32.89 1.41
CA GLN A 479 60.48 -33.11 1.76
C GLN A 479 61.43 -32.59 0.66
N ILE A 480 61.10 -32.77 -0.62
CA ILE A 480 61.92 -32.28 -1.72
C ILE A 480 61.90 -30.75 -1.75
N VAL A 481 60.73 -30.12 -1.67
CA VAL A 481 60.59 -28.64 -1.70
C VAL A 481 61.27 -27.99 -0.49
N THR A 482 61.24 -28.65 0.66
CA THR A 482 61.89 -28.15 1.88
C THR A 482 63.39 -28.47 1.94
N SER A 483 63.89 -29.42 1.12
CA SER A 483 65.29 -29.81 1.13
C SER A 483 66.22 -28.65 0.74
N PRO A 484 67.39 -28.51 1.41
CA PRO A 484 68.36 -27.48 1.07
C PRO A 484 68.94 -27.64 -0.35
N GLU A 485 68.91 -28.86 -0.91
CA GLU A 485 69.40 -29.16 -2.25
C GLU A 485 68.45 -28.62 -3.32
N PHE A 486 67.14 -28.77 -3.14
CA PHE A 486 66.15 -28.24 -4.08
C PHE A 486 66.20 -26.71 -4.17
N LYS A 487 66.36 -26.03 -3.04
CA LYS A 487 66.50 -24.56 -2.98
C LYS A 487 67.76 -24.03 -3.67
N LYS A 488 68.77 -24.88 -3.91
CA LYS A 488 70.00 -24.53 -4.63
C LYS A 488 69.94 -24.78 -6.13
N LEU A 489 68.93 -25.51 -6.62
CA LEU A 489 68.75 -25.75 -8.05
C LEU A 489 68.31 -24.48 -8.79
N PRO A 490 68.68 -24.28 -10.06
CA PRO A 490 68.15 -23.20 -10.89
C PRO A 490 66.62 -23.27 -11.00
N PRO A 491 65.91 -22.13 -11.15
CA PRO A 491 64.44 -22.09 -11.19
C PRO A 491 63.82 -23.00 -12.26
N GLU A 492 64.48 -23.18 -13.40
CA GLU A 492 64.02 -24.07 -14.48
C GLU A 492 64.05 -25.55 -14.08
N GLU A 493 65.07 -25.99 -13.33
CA GLU A 493 65.17 -27.37 -12.85
C GLU A 493 64.21 -27.65 -11.68
N GLN A 494 63.94 -26.63 -10.84
CA GLN A 494 62.90 -26.69 -9.80
C GLN A 494 61.51 -26.86 -10.40
N GLN A 495 61.20 -26.14 -11.48
CA GLN A 495 59.92 -26.27 -12.17
C GLN A 495 59.78 -27.63 -12.86
N LYS A 496 60.86 -28.15 -13.47
CA LYS A 496 60.85 -29.47 -14.11
C LYS A 496 60.61 -30.59 -13.10
N THR A 497 61.32 -30.57 -11.98
CA THR A 497 61.17 -31.57 -10.89
C THR A 497 59.79 -31.50 -10.23
N LEU A 498 59.23 -30.30 -10.02
CA LEU A 498 57.83 -30.14 -9.58
C LEU A 498 56.82 -30.62 -10.62
N GLY A 499 57.10 -30.42 -11.91
CA GLY A 499 56.28 -30.92 -13.02
C GLY A 499 56.25 -32.45 -13.06
N GLU A 500 57.40 -33.11 -12.89
CA GLU A 500 57.49 -34.57 -12.83
C GLU A 500 56.70 -35.13 -11.63
N LEU A 501 56.86 -34.54 -10.44
CA LEU A 501 56.11 -34.93 -9.24
C LEU A 501 54.59 -34.72 -9.40
N LYS A 502 54.16 -33.60 -9.99
CA LYS A 502 52.74 -33.36 -10.30
C LYS A 502 52.20 -34.37 -11.29
N SER A 503 52.97 -34.73 -12.32
CA SER A 503 52.56 -35.75 -13.30
C SER A 503 52.42 -37.14 -12.68
N GLN A 504 53.28 -37.50 -11.72
CA GLN A 504 53.17 -38.74 -10.95
C GLN A 504 51.92 -38.72 -10.07
N LEU A 505 51.61 -37.59 -9.44
CA LEU A 505 50.43 -37.43 -8.59
C LEU A 505 49.14 -37.50 -9.41
N GLN A 506 49.12 -36.95 -10.63
CA GLN A 506 48.00 -37.10 -11.56
C GLN A 506 47.81 -38.55 -12.04
N LYS A 507 48.89 -39.26 -12.35
CA LYS A 507 48.82 -40.69 -12.75
C LYS A 507 48.26 -41.57 -11.63
N VAL A 508 48.59 -41.29 -10.37
CA VAL A 508 48.07 -42.04 -9.22
C VAL A 508 46.64 -41.59 -8.85
N GLY A 509 46.32 -40.31 -9.05
CA GLY A 509 45.02 -39.70 -8.70
C GLY A 509 43.88 -39.96 -9.68
N GLY A 510 44.14 -40.46 -10.90
CA GLY A 510 43.11 -40.95 -11.81
C GLY A 510 42.11 -39.93 -12.33
N VAL A 511 42.44 -38.63 -12.34
CA VAL A 511 41.57 -37.57 -12.89
C VAL A 511 42.11 -37.12 -14.25
N GLU A 512 41.60 -37.71 -15.34
CA GLU A 512 41.77 -37.19 -16.69
C GLU A 512 40.88 -35.96 -16.88
N PHE A 513 41.47 -34.77 -16.90
CA PHE A 513 40.78 -33.54 -17.28
C PHE A 513 40.67 -33.49 -18.81
N ASN A 514 39.52 -33.86 -19.35
CA ASN A 514 39.27 -33.88 -20.79
C ASN A 514 39.39 -32.49 -21.42
N ARG A 515 40.28 -32.41 -22.41
CA ARG A 515 40.41 -31.33 -23.40
C ARG A 515 39.37 -31.58 -24.49
N GLN A 516 38.29 -30.79 -24.52
CA GLN A 516 37.50 -30.58 -25.75
C GLN A 516 37.03 -29.12 -25.83
N LEU A 517 37.75 -28.35 -26.64
CA LEU A 517 37.23 -27.20 -27.38
C LEU A 517 37.91 -27.29 -28.75
N ALA A 518 37.13 -27.75 -29.73
CA ALA A 518 37.23 -27.49 -31.15
C ALA A 518 35.80 -27.24 -31.63
#